data_AF-A0A7L3FEG8-F1
#
_entry.id   AF-A0A7L3FEG8-F1
#
_cell.length_a   1.000
_cell.length_b   1.000
_cell.length_c   1.000
_cell.angle_alpha   90.00
_cell.angle_beta   90.00
_cell.angle_gamma   90.00
#
_symmetry.space_group_name_H-M   'P 1'
#
loop_
_entity.id
_entity.type
_entity.pdbx_description
1 polymer ?
#
loop_
_entity_poly.entity_id
_entity_poly.type
_entity_poly.pdbx_seq_one_letter_code
_entity_poly.pdbx_strand_id
1 'polypeptide(L)' 'KVEDILKRIQAHSGVIATMVINDEGVPIRTTLDNSTTVQHAGLLHPLTMNVRSAVRHLDPENDLNLLRIRSKKHEIMVA' A
#
# COMPACT_ATOMS: atom_id res chain seq x y z
N LYS A 1 -13.22 1.38 -14.79
CA LYS A 1 -12.24 0.27 -14.66
C LYS A 1 -11.47 0.32 -13.34
N VAL A 2 -10.59 1.29 -13.08
CA VAL A 2 -9.85 1.37 -11.79
C VAL A 2 -10.79 1.68 -10.61
N GLU A 3 -11.73 2.61 -10.78
CA GLU A 3 -12.68 2.95 -9.72
C GLU A 3 -13.59 1.78 -9.32
N ASP A 4 -13.99 0.95 -10.29
CA ASP A 4 -14.82 -0.24 -10.03
C ASP A 4 -14.05 -1.29 -9.21
N ILE A 5 -12.74 -1.42 -9.46
CA ILE A 5 -11.86 -2.31 -8.70
C ILE A 5 -11.71 -1.79 -7.26
N LEU A 6 -11.46 -0.49 -7.08
CA LEU A 6 -11.35 0.11 -5.75
C LEU A 6 -12.66 -0.04 -4.96
N LYS A 7 -13.81 0.21 -5.59
CA LYS A 7 -15.13 -0.01 -4.97
C LYS A 7 -15.34 -1.48 -4.59
N ARG A 8 -14.93 -2.42 -5.44
CA ARG A 8 -15.02 -3.85 -5.14
C ARG A 8 -14.13 -4.26 -3.96
N ILE A 9 -12.93 -3.70 -3.85
CA ILE A 9 -12.04 -3.94 -2.70
C ILE A 9 -12.67 -3.35 -1.44
N GLN A 10 -13.13 -2.10 -1.49
CA GLN A 10 -13.76 -1.43 -0.37
C GLN A 10 -15.04 -2.14 0.12
N ALA A 11 -15.77 -2.82 -0.77
CA ALA A 11 -16.97 -3.57 -0.44
C ALA A 11 -16.71 -4.90 0.32
N HIS A 12 -15.46 -5.37 0.40
CA HIS A 12 -15.15 -6.60 1.14
C HIS A 12 -15.21 -6.37 2.66
N SER A 13 -15.83 -7.32 3.37
CA SER A 13 -15.89 -7.29 4.84
C SER A 13 -14.49 -7.37 5.44
N GLY A 14 -14.14 -6.38 6.27
CA GLY A 14 -12.82 -6.28 6.91
C GLY A 14 -11.87 -5.28 6.26
N VAL A 15 -12.22 -4.73 5.09
CA VAL A 15 -11.48 -3.60 4.52
C VAL A 15 -11.86 -2.32 5.26
N ILE A 16 -10.90 -1.76 6.01
CA ILE A 16 -11.09 -0.52 6.76
C ILE A 16 -10.93 0.69 5.85
N ALA A 17 -9.95 0.65 4.95
CA ALA A 17 -9.66 1.75 4.04
C ALA A 17 -8.86 1.29 2.81
N THR A 18 -8.91 2.13 1.78
CA THR A 18 -8.12 1.99 0.56
C THR A 18 -7.38 3.28 0.26
N MET A 19 -6.15 3.18 -0.23
CA MET A 19 -5.31 4.32 -0.60
C MET A 19 -4.56 4.02 -1.89
N VAL A 20 -4.42 5.03 -2.75
CA VAL A 20 -3.62 5.01 -3.96
C VAL A 20 -2.56 6.09 -3.82
N ILE A 21 -1.29 5.69 -3.91
CA ILE A 21 -0.12 6.57 -3.76
C ILE A 21 0.67 6.49 -5.07
N ASN A 22 1.25 7.60 -5.51
CA ASN A 22 2.16 7.61 -6.66
C ASN A 22 3.59 7.15 -6.26
N ASP A 23 4.49 7.09 -7.24
CA ASP A 23 5.90 6.72 -7.03
C ASP A 23 6.71 7.78 -6.25
N GLU A 24 6.15 8.97 -6.02
CA GLU A 24 6.78 10.02 -5.23
C GLU A 24 6.30 10.00 -3.76
N GLY A 25 5.44 9.04 -3.39
CA GLY A 25 4.85 8.96 -2.05
C GLY A 25 3.68 9.93 -1.82
N VAL A 26 3.14 10.54 -2.86
CA VAL A 26 1.99 11.46 -2.80
C VAL A 26 0.68 10.67 -2.93
N PRO A 27 -0.25 10.78 -1.96
CA PRO A 27 -1.55 10.13 -2.05
C PRO A 27 -2.42 10.79 -3.12
N ILE A 28 -2.84 10.01 -4.11
CA ILE A 28 -3.75 10.44 -5.19
C ILE A 28 -5.22 10.28 -4.75
N ARG A 29 -5.53 9.18 -4.06
CA ARG A 29 -6.87 8.85 -3.57
C ARG A 29 -6.79 8.11 -2.25
N THR A 30 -7.76 8.35 -1.38
CA THR A 30 -7.83 7.73 -0.06
C THR A 30 -9.27 7.73 0.43
N THR A 31 -9.63 6.74 1.24
CA THR A 31 -10.87 6.74 2.03
C THR A 31 -10.62 7.14 3.49
N LEU A 32 -9.37 7.43 3.85
CA LEU A 32 -8.97 7.90 5.18
C LEU A 32 -9.02 9.43 5.25
N ASP A 33 -8.95 9.98 6.47
CA ASP A 33 -8.74 11.40 6.66
C ASP A 33 -7.35 11.84 6.16
N ASN A 34 -7.21 13.13 5.87
CA ASN A 34 -5.99 13.67 5.28
C ASN A 34 -4.76 13.48 6.17
N SER A 35 -4.91 13.63 7.49
CA SER A 35 -3.78 13.54 8.43
C SER A 35 -3.20 12.13 8.46
N THR A 36 -4.06 11.12 8.60
CA THR A 36 -3.69 9.70 8.58
C THR A 36 -3.15 9.28 7.21
N THR A 37 -3.71 9.83 6.13
CA THR A 37 -3.26 9.54 4.77
C THR A 37 -1.81 9.96 4.56
N VAL A 38 -1.48 11.20 4.91
CA VAL A 38 -0.11 11.73 4.75
C VAL A 38 0.89 10.93 5.60
N GLN A 39 0.52 10.59 6.84
CA GLN A 39 1.36 9.76 7.71
C GLN A 39 1.62 8.37 7.12
N HIS A 40 0.58 7.68 6.67
CA HIS A 40 0.75 6.36 6.07
C HIS A 40 1.54 6.41 4.76
N ALA A 41 1.28 7.39 3.89
CA ALA A 41 2.01 7.52 2.64
C ALA A 41 3.51 7.76 2.88
N GLY A 42 3.84 8.67 3.80
CA GLY A 42 5.23 8.98 4.17
C GLY A 42 5.99 7.82 4.80
N LEU A 43 5.30 6.86 5.43
CA LEU A 43 5.93 5.67 6.03
C LEU A 43 5.97 4.46 5.08
N LEU A 44 4.89 4.22 4.34
CA LEU A 44 4.74 3.04 3.48
C LEU A 44 5.59 3.15 2.21
N HIS A 45 5.74 4.35 1.65
CA HIS A 45 6.55 4.56 0.45
C HIS A 45 8.03 4.16 0.66
N PRO A 46 8.78 4.73 1.63
CA PRO A 46 10.17 4.34 1.84
C PRO A 46 10.32 2.88 2.30
N LEU A 47 9.36 2.36 3.06
CA LEU A 47 9.35 0.94 3.45
C LEU A 47 9.27 0.03 2.22
N THR A 48 8.37 0.32 1.29
CA THR A 48 8.19 -0.49 0.07
C THR A 48 9.42 -0.44 -0.81
N MET A 49 10.07 0.72 -0.93
CA MET A 49 11.33 0.87 -1.66
C MET A 49 12.45 0.03 -1.05
N ASN A 50 12.59 0.05 0.27
CA ASN A 50 13.58 -0.76 0.97
C ASN A 50 13.32 -2.27 0.80
N VAL A 51 12.06 -2.70 0.90
CA VAL A 51 11.70 -4.12 0.69
C VAL A 51 11.97 -4.55 -0.75
N ARG A 52 11.60 -3.72 -1.74
CA ARG A 52 11.90 -4.00 -3.16
C ARG A 52 13.40 -4.15 -3.40
N SER A 53 14.20 -3.25 -2.82
CA SER A 53 15.66 -3.32 -2.90
C SER A 53 16.22 -4.58 -2.23
N ALA A 54 15.71 -4.96 -1.06
CA ALA A 54 16.12 -6.18 -0.35
C ALA A 54 15.77 -7.46 -1.12
N VAL A 55 14.59 -7.52 -1.75
CA VAL A 55 14.19 -8.66 -2.61
C VAL A 55 15.13 -8.78 -3.81
N ARG A 56 15.38 -7.67 -4.51
CA ARG A 56 16.31 -7.66 -5.66
C ARG A 56 17.76 -7.96 -5.28
N HIS A 57 18.15 -7.65 -4.04
CA HIS A 57 19.46 -7.98 -3.52
C HIS A 57 19.63 -9.50 -3.28
N LEU A 58 18.55 -10.20 -2.91
CA LEU A 58 18.55 -11.65 -2.73
C LEU A 58 18.45 -12.39 -4.07
N ASP A 59 17.60 -11.90 -4.97
CA ASP A 59 17.39 -12.45 -6.31
C ASP A 59 17.14 -11.30 -7.30
N PRO A 60 18.12 -10.97 -8.16
CA PRO A 60 17.99 -9.88 -9.13
C PRO A 60 16.88 -10.05 -10.16
N GLU A 61 16.41 -11.28 -10.41
CA GLU A 61 15.31 -11.56 -11.35
C GLU A 61 13.93 -11.48 -10.66
N ASN A 62 13.90 -11.34 -9.33
CA ASN A 62 12.67 -11.29 -8.55
C ASN A 62 12.22 -9.85 -8.28
N ASP A 63 10.99 -9.53 -8.69
CA ASP A 63 10.35 -8.26 -8.39
C ASP A 63 9.25 -8.41 -7.33
N LEU A 64 9.23 -7.44 -6.40
CA LEU A 64 8.20 -7.34 -5.38
C LEU A 64 6.83 -7.05 -6.03
N ASN A 65 5.94 -8.04 -5.97
CA ASN A 65 4.56 -7.95 -6.48
C ASN A 65 3.54 -7.54 -5.41
N LEU A 66 3.71 -8.02 -4.17
CA LEU A 66 2.78 -7.72 -3.08
C LEU A 66 3.53 -7.74 -1.74
N LEU A 67 3.28 -6.73 -0.92
CA LEU A 67 3.79 -6.62 0.45
C LEU A 67 2.61 -6.67 1.42
N ARG A 68 2.66 -7.61 2.36
CA ARG A 68 1.63 -7.79 3.39
C ARG A 68 2.24 -7.61 4.78
N ILE A 69 1.80 -6.56 5.47
CA ILE A 69 2.26 -6.20 6.81
C ILE A 69 1.14 -6.47 7.78
N ARG A 70 1.35 -7.39 8.73
CA ARG A 70 0.37 -7.75 9.74
C ARG A 70 0.76 -7.19 11.10
N SER A 71 -0.15 -6.45 11.71
CA SER A 71 -0.09 -6.06 13.12
C SER A 71 -1.16 -6.82 13.93
N LYS A 72 -1.18 -6.63 15.25
CA LYS A 72 -2.21 -7.24 16.11
C LYS A 72 -3.63 -6.70 15.83
N LYS A 73 -3.73 -5.46 15.33
CA LYS A 73 -5.02 -4.77 15.12
C LYS A 73 -5.42 -4.68 13.65
N HIS A 74 -4.44 -4.50 12.77
CA HIS A 74 -4.67 -4.20 11.35
C HIS A 74 -3.72 -5.00 10.46
N GLU A 75 -4.16 -5.27 9.24
CA GLU A 75 -3.35 -5.81 8.15
C GLU A 75 -3.30 -4.78 7.02
N ILE A 76 -2.09 -4.49 6.53
CA ILE A 76 -1.85 -3.55 5.44
C ILE A 76 -1.34 -4.37 4.26
N MET A 77 -1.99 -4.22 3.11
CA MET A 77 -1.59 -4.83 1.85
C MET A 77 -1.20 -3.73 0.88
N VAL A 78 0.02 -3.84 0.32
CA VAL A 78 0.57 -2.93 -0.68
C VAL A 78 0.85 -3.75 -1.94
N ALA A 79 0.41 -3.24 -3.09
CA ALA A 79 0.53 -3.87 -4.41
C ALA A 79 1.02 -2.86 -5.43
#